data_AF-A0A2H5XT78-F1
#
_entry.id   AF-A0A2H5XT78-F1
#
_cell.length_a   1.000
_cell.length_b   1.000
_cell.length_c   1.000
_cell.angle_alpha   90.00
_cell.angle_beta   90.00
_cell.angle_gamma   90.00
#
_symmetry.space_group_name_H-M   'P 1'
#
loop_
_entity.id
_entity.type
_entity.pdbx_description
1 polymer ?
#
loop_
_entity_poly.entity_id
_entity_poly.type
_entity_poly.pdbx_seq_one_letter_code
_entity_poly.pdbx_strand_id
1 'polypeptide(L)'
;MKNLILLSDMLKIKLSREMIPKIEIPVEKTTLYKIGFEEGKGEGLKEAILLGFELKFGNGELRKNKLNELKNLLSKIDDIRKLKKIKKHIFLAKTPDEFIKKVKAIKKSKIS
;
A
#
# COMPACT_ATOMS: atom_id res chain seq x y z
N MET A 1 -0.52 -43.42 -13.75
CA MET A 1 0.82 -43.75 -13.20
C MET A 1 1.28 -45.16 -13.52
N LYS A 2 0.46 -46.22 -13.37
CA LYS A 2 0.84 -47.61 -13.68
C LYS A 2 1.41 -47.81 -15.10
N ASN A 3 0.78 -47.25 -16.13
CA ASN A 3 1.25 -47.39 -17.53
C ASN A 3 2.58 -46.68 -17.82
N LEU A 4 2.90 -45.61 -17.08
CA LEU A 4 4.14 -44.85 -17.28
C LEU A 4 5.36 -45.58 -16.68
N ILE A 5 5.15 -46.27 -15.55
CA ILE A 5 6.16 -47.09 -14.88
C ILE A 5 6.47 -48.34 -15.72
N LEU A 6 5.45 -48.95 -16.32
CA LEU A 6 5.63 -50.08 -17.24
C LEU A 6 6.46 -49.69 -18.47
N LEU A 7 6.24 -48.50 -19.05
CA LEU A 7 7.03 -48.01 -20.18
C LEU A 7 8.49 -47.73 -19.80
N SER A 8 8.75 -47.19 -18.60
CA SER A 8 10.12 -46.92 -18.15
C SER A 8 10.92 -48.20 -17.90
N ASP A 9 10.26 -49.24 -17.37
CA ASP A 9 10.88 -50.56 -17.18
C ASP A 9 11.21 -51.22 -18.53
N MET A 10 10.33 -51.09 -19.53
CA MET A 10 10.57 -51.61 -20.89
C MET A 10 11.72 -50.91 -21.62
N LEU A 11 11.92 -49.60 -21.39
CA LEU A 11 12.97 -48.81 -22.05
C LEU A 11 14.28 -48.73 -21.24
N LYS A 12 14.37 -49.39 -20.07
CA LYS A 12 15.48 -49.27 -19.10
C LYS A 12 15.80 -47.81 -18.70
N ILE A 13 14.80 -46.94 -18.71
CA ILE A 13 14.98 -45.52 -18.34
C ILE A 13 14.70 -45.38 -16.84
N LYS A 14 15.69 -44.96 -16.06
CA LYS A 14 15.51 -44.73 -14.62
C LYS A 14 14.76 -43.42 -14.42
N LEU A 15 13.45 -43.49 -14.17
CA LEU A 15 12.65 -42.33 -13.77
C LEU A 15 13.05 -41.88 -12.36
N SER A 16 13.98 -40.94 -12.24
CA SER A 16 14.22 -40.23 -10.98
C SER A 16 13.18 -39.12 -10.84
N ARG A 17 12.26 -39.24 -9.88
CA ARG A 17 11.58 -38.05 -9.36
C ARG A 17 12.62 -37.29 -8.53
N GLU A 18 13.29 -36.33 -9.16
CA GLU A 18 14.08 -35.37 -8.39
C GLU A 18 13.15 -34.69 -7.39
N MET A 19 13.51 -34.72 -6.10
CA MET A 19 12.79 -33.95 -5.10
C MET A 19 12.94 -32.47 -5.47
N ILE A 20 11.82 -31.75 -5.54
CA ILE A 20 11.86 -30.28 -5.59
C ILE A 20 12.70 -29.84 -4.38
N PRO A 21 13.82 -29.12 -4.58
CA PRO A 21 14.66 -28.72 -3.47
C PRO A 21 13.84 -27.83 -2.53
N LYS A 22 13.95 -28.07 -1.22
CA LYS A 22 13.45 -27.11 -0.23
C LYS A 22 14.31 -25.85 -0.34
N ILE A 23 13.72 -24.77 -0.83
CA ILE A 23 14.34 -23.45 -0.89
C ILE A 23 13.80 -22.65 0.29
N GLU A 24 14.68 -22.29 1.22
CA GLU A 24 14.35 -21.38 2.33
C GLU A 24 14.59 -19.94 1.87
N ILE A 25 13.52 -19.19 1.64
CA ILE A 25 13.60 -17.79 1.21
C ILE A 25 13.37 -16.89 2.42
N PRO A 26 14.35 -16.06 2.83
CA PRO A 26 14.13 -15.06 3.86
C PRO A 26 13.26 -13.92 3.31
N VAL A 27 11.93 -14.06 3.44
CA VAL A 27 10.92 -13.18 2.84
C VAL A 27 11.20 -11.70 3.12
N GLU A 28 11.56 -11.34 4.35
CA GLU A 28 11.84 -9.96 4.78
C GLU A 28 13.03 -9.31 4.05
N LYS A 29 13.95 -10.13 3.53
CA LYS A 29 15.13 -9.66 2.80
C LYS A 29 14.83 -9.47 1.31
N THR A 30 13.68 -9.95 0.83
CA THR A 30 13.31 -9.86 -0.58
C THR A 30 12.96 -8.43 -0.98
N THR A 31 13.25 -8.09 -2.23
CA THR A 31 12.90 -6.78 -2.81
C THR A 31 11.39 -6.55 -2.80
N LEU A 32 10.61 -7.60 -3.07
CA LEU A 32 9.15 -7.55 -3.06
C LEU A 32 8.60 -7.18 -1.68
N TYR A 33 9.14 -7.79 -0.62
CA TYR A 33 8.74 -7.44 0.75
C TYR A 33 9.05 -5.97 1.07
N LYS A 34 10.23 -5.47 0.70
CA LYS A 34 10.61 -4.07 0.93
C LYS A 34 9.68 -3.10 0.22
N ILE A 35 9.34 -3.36 -1.04
CA ILE A 35 8.39 -2.56 -1.82
C ILE A 35 7.02 -2.56 -1.14
N GLY A 36 6.47 -3.75 -0.84
CA GLY A 36 5.17 -3.87 -0.19
C GLY A 36 5.10 -3.20 1.18
N PHE A 37 6.21 -3.24 1.94
CA PHE A 37 6.31 -2.55 3.22
C PHE A 37 6.27 -1.02 3.06
N GLU A 38 6.95 -0.47 2.05
CA GLU A 38 6.93 0.96 1.76
C GLU A 38 5.57 1.44 1.23
N GLU A 39 4.96 0.68 0.32
CA GLU A 39 3.61 0.95 -0.20
C GLU A 39 2.57 0.90 0.93
N GLY A 40 2.61 -0.14 1.77
CA GLY A 40 1.72 -0.29 2.92
C GLY A 40 1.85 0.86 3.93
N LYS A 41 3.06 1.41 4.11
CA LYS A 41 3.29 2.60 4.91
C LYS A 41 2.65 3.86 4.30
N GLY A 42 2.65 3.96 2.97
CA GLY A 42 1.95 5.00 2.22
C GLY A 42 0.44 4.93 2.42
N GLU A 43 -0.16 3.76 2.20
CA GLU A 43 -1.60 3.53 2.37
C GLU A 43 -2.05 3.74 3.82
N GLY A 44 -1.33 3.20 4.80
CA GLY A 44 -1.64 3.42 6.21
C GLY A 44 -1.58 4.89 6.63
N LEU A 45 -0.70 5.69 6.00
CA LEU A 45 -0.70 7.14 6.22
C LEU A 45 -1.92 7.82 5.61
N LYS A 46 -2.37 7.41 4.43
CA LYS A 46 -3.59 7.95 3.79
C LYS A 46 -4.81 7.63 4.66
N GLU A 47 -4.96 6.40 5.13
CA GLU A 47 -6.05 6.00 6.03
C GLU A 47 -6.03 6.80 7.34
N ALA A 48 -4.84 6.95 7.96
CA ALA A 48 -4.71 7.74 9.19
C ALA A 48 -5.11 9.22 9.01
N ILE A 49 -4.86 9.79 7.83
CA ILE A 49 -5.29 11.15 7.48
C ILE A 49 -6.80 11.22 7.33
N LEU A 50 -7.41 10.24 6.66
CA LEU A 50 -8.87 10.19 6.48
C LEU A 50 -9.59 10.04 7.81
N LEU A 51 -9.15 9.10 8.65
CA LEU A 51 -9.71 8.89 9.98
C LEU A 51 -9.53 10.13 10.86
N GLY A 52 -8.35 10.76 10.84
CA GLY A 52 -8.11 11.99 11.59
C GLY A 52 -9.01 13.14 11.12
N PHE A 53 -9.39 13.16 9.84
CA PHE A 53 -10.30 14.17 9.30
C PHE A 53 -11.72 13.95 9.82
N GLU A 54 -12.21 12.70 9.78
CA GLU A 54 -13.51 12.32 10.31
C GLU A 54 -13.61 12.53 11.83
N LEU A 55 -12.58 12.20 12.60
CA LEU A 55 -12.57 12.38 14.05
C LEU A 55 -12.57 13.86 14.44
N LYS A 56 -11.76 14.68 13.76
CA LYS A 56 -11.63 16.10 14.11
C LYS A 56 -12.82 16.92 13.64
N PHE A 57 -13.25 16.65 12.41
CA PHE A 57 -14.29 17.43 11.78
C PHE A 57 -15.62 16.72 11.78
N GLY A 58 -15.81 15.50 12.24
CA GLY A 58 -17.12 14.81 12.21
C GLY A 58 -17.61 14.40 10.81
N ASN A 59 -18.79 13.76 10.76
CA ASN A 59 -19.29 12.96 9.64
C ASN A 59 -20.59 13.48 8.98
N GLY A 60 -20.91 14.77 9.13
CA GLY A 60 -22.06 15.41 8.48
C GLY A 60 -21.98 15.41 6.95
N GLU A 61 -23.10 15.65 6.26
CA GLU A 61 -23.22 15.53 4.80
C GLU A 61 -22.25 16.43 4.01
N LEU A 62 -22.14 17.70 4.39
CA LEU A 62 -21.13 18.63 3.84
C LEU A 62 -19.69 18.11 4.02
N ARG A 63 -19.45 17.37 5.11
CA ARG A 63 -18.13 16.84 5.48
C ARG A 63 -17.82 15.54 4.73
N LYS A 64 -18.84 14.75 4.35
CA LYS A 64 -18.69 13.60 3.43
C LYS A 64 -18.18 14.02 2.05
N ASN A 65 -18.71 15.11 1.49
CA ASN A 65 -18.23 15.65 0.21
C ASN A 65 -16.75 16.05 0.30
N LYS A 66 -16.36 16.70 1.40
CA LYS A 66 -14.97 17.10 1.67
C LYS A 66 -14.05 15.90 1.91
N LEU A 67 -14.54 14.85 2.57
CA LEU A 67 -13.81 13.60 2.75
C LEU A 67 -13.57 12.89 1.41
N ASN A 68 -14.56 12.86 0.52
CA ASN A 68 -14.39 12.30 -0.83
C ASN A 68 -13.39 13.11 -1.67
N GLU A 69 -13.45 14.45 -1.58
CA GLU A 69 -12.44 15.32 -2.18
C GLU A 69 -11.04 15.01 -1.64
N LEU A 70 -10.91 14.81 -0.32
CA LEU A 70 -9.65 14.44 0.33
C LEU A 70 -9.14 13.08 -0.14
N LYS A 71 -9.99 12.05 -0.20
CA LYS A 71 -9.65 10.72 -0.74
C LYS A 71 -9.04 10.82 -2.15
N ASN A 72 -9.68 11.59 -3.03
CA ASN A 72 -9.23 11.82 -4.40
C ASN A 72 -7.92 12.63 -4.49
N LEU A 73 -7.63 13.47 -3.50
CA LEU A 73 -6.35 14.19 -3.43
C LEU A 73 -5.22 13.27 -2.96
N LEU A 74 -5.47 12.46 -1.92
CA LEU A 74 -4.48 11.54 -1.33
C LEU A 74 -4.12 10.39 -2.28
N SER A 75 -5.06 9.88 -3.08
CA SER A 75 -4.78 8.84 -4.08
C SER A 75 -3.78 9.27 -5.16
N LYS A 76 -3.55 10.58 -5.31
CA LYS A 76 -2.62 11.17 -6.28
C LYS A 76 -1.30 11.61 -5.63
N ILE A 77 -1.01 11.14 -4.42
CA ILE A 77 0.20 11.47 -3.66
C ILE A 77 0.88 10.18 -3.24
N ASP A 78 1.98 9.86 -3.92
CA ASP A 78 2.80 8.68 -3.61
C ASP A 78 3.96 9.01 -2.66
N ASP A 79 4.28 10.31 -2.51
CA ASP A 79 5.36 10.75 -1.65
C ASP A 79 5.00 10.69 -0.15
N ILE A 80 5.64 9.76 0.57
CA ILE A 80 5.47 9.55 2.01
C ILE A 80 5.81 10.79 2.85
N ARG A 81 6.79 11.61 2.43
CA ARG A 81 7.17 12.84 3.15
C ARG A 81 6.05 13.88 3.06
N LYS A 82 5.39 14.00 1.90
CA LYS A 82 4.19 14.84 1.74
C LYS A 82 3.04 14.35 2.61
N LEU A 83 2.78 13.04 2.64
CA LEU A 83 1.74 12.45 3.50
C LEU A 83 2.00 12.72 4.98
N LYS A 84 3.24 12.56 5.46
CA LYS A 84 3.63 12.92 6.84
C LYS A 84 3.37 14.40 7.16
N LYS A 85 3.67 15.32 6.24
CA LYS A 85 3.38 16.76 6.41
C LYS A 85 1.88 17.02 6.49
N ILE A 86 1.08 16.38 5.64
CA ILE A 86 -0.39 16.49 5.66
C ILE A 86 -0.94 15.99 7.00
N LYS A 87 -0.51 14.81 7.45
CA LYS A 87 -0.96 14.23 8.73
C LYS A 87 -0.74 15.19 9.91
N LYS A 88 0.40 15.89 9.96
CA LYS A 88 0.64 16.89 11.03
C LYS A 88 -0.31 18.08 10.93
N HIS A 89 -0.63 18.54 9.72
CA HIS A 89 -1.50 19.69 9.51
C HIS A 89 -2.95 19.44 9.90
N ILE A 90 -3.39 18.19 10.05
CA ILE A 90 -4.76 17.89 10.45
C ILE A 90 -5.07 18.45 11.84
N PHE A 91 -4.10 18.39 12.76
CA PHE A 91 -4.24 18.91 14.12
C PHE A 91 -4.21 20.44 14.17
N LEU A 92 -3.59 21.09 13.17
CA LEU A 92 -3.45 22.55 13.11
C LEU A 92 -4.65 23.25 12.45
N ALA A 93 -5.29 22.62 11.46
CA ALA A 93 -6.36 23.26 10.69
C ALA A 93 -7.62 23.48 11.55
N LYS A 94 -8.23 24.67 11.48
CA LYS A 94 -9.47 24.95 12.24
C LYS A 94 -10.71 24.44 11.52
N THR A 95 -10.69 24.45 10.19
CA THR A 95 -11.83 24.04 9.36
C THR A 95 -11.45 22.98 8.31
N PRO A 96 -12.42 22.18 7.83
CA PRO A 96 -12.22 21.25 6.73
C PRO A 96 -11.63 21.89 5.46
N ASP A 97 -12.13 23.08 5.10
CA ASP A 97 -11.71 23.79 3.90
C ASP A 97 -10.28 24.29 3.98
N GLU A 98 -9.88 24.81 5.14
CA GLU A 98 -8.50 25.21 5.41
C GLU A 98 -7.55 24.01 5.25
N PHE A 99 -7.94 22.86 5.81
CA PHE A 99 -7.17 21.63 5.70
C PHE A 99 -7.02 21.19 4.23
N ILE A 100 -8.12 21.09 3.48
CA ILE A 100 -8.11 20.67 2.07
C ILE A 100 -7.30 21.64 1.21
N LYS A 101 -7.39 22.94 1.46
CA LYS A 101 -6.55 23.95 0.78
C LYS A 101 -5.08 23.69 1.02
N LYS A 102 -4.68 23.34 2.26
CA LYS A 102 -3.30 22.98 2.58
C LYS A 102 -2.86 21.69 1.89
N VAL A 103 -3.71 20.66 1.84
CA VAL A 103 -3.45 19.41 1.11
C VAL A 103 -3.17 19.69 -0.37
N LYS A 104 -4.01 20.51 -1.03
CA LYS A 104 -3.80 20.92 -2.43
C LYS A 104 -2.47 21.65 -2.64
N ALA A 105 -2.08 22.52 -1.71
CA ALA A 105 -0.80 23.22 -1.79
C ALA A 105 0.39 22.25 -1.66
N ILE A 106 0.35 21.33 -0.69
CA ILE A 106 1.40 20.32 -0.50
C ILE A 106 1.50 19.39 -1.71
N LYS A 107 0.37 18.99 -2.29
CA LYS A 107 0.34 18.19 -3.52
C LYS A 107 1.11 18.89 -4.64
N LYS A 108 0.82 20.17 -4.89
CA LYS A 108 1.43 21.00 -5.96
C LYS A 108 2.91 21.32 -5.71
N SER A 109 3.37 21.33 -4.46
CA SER A 109 4.77 21.63 -4.17
C SER A 109 5.71 20.61 -4.84
N LYS A 110 6.69 21.10 -5.61
CA LYS A 110 7.88 20.31 -5.93
C LYS A 110 8.67 20.16 -4.64
N ILE A 111 9.11 18.95 -4.35
CA ILE A 111 9.93 18.71 -3.16
C ILE A 111 11.30 19.31 -3.50
N SER A 112 11.62 20.41 -2.84
CA SER A 112 12.99 20.94 -2.72
C SER A 112 13.84 19.96 -1.92
#